data_AF-A0A847U7E6-F1
#
_entry.id   AF-A0A847U7E6-F1
#
_cell.length_a   1.000
_cell.length_b   1.000
_cell.length_c   1.000
_cell.angle_alpha   90.00
_cell.angle_beta   90.00
_cell.angle_gamma   90.00
#
_symmetry.space_group_name_H-M   'P 1'
#
loop_
_entity.id
_entity.type
_entity.pdbx_description
1 polymer ?
#
loop_
_entity_poly.entity_id
_entity_poly.type
_entity_poly.pdbx_seq_one_letter_code
_entity_poly.pdbx_strand_id
1 'polypeptide(L)'
;MALSLWTLALALLVNLVLGAVLVLGVFTLMEQRILLGAIAGLVIGGIVVYAEATIGAQLFSLTFEEKRLIVVLAGIGAALGISGTMLTIEPEIN
;
A
#
# COMPACT_ATOMS: atom_id res chain seq x y z
N MET A 1 13.91 19.98 -3.59
CA MET A 1 12.87 20.81 -2.94
C MET A 1 12.22 19.95 -1.89
N ALA A 2 12.13 20.39 -0.63
CA ALA A 2 11.45 19.60 0.41
C ALA A 2 9.94 19.56 0.12
N LEU A 3 9.32 18.38 0.21
CA LEU A 3 7.87 18.22 0.10
C LEU A 3 7.19 19.00 1.24
N SER A 4 6.15 19.76 0.93
CA SER A 4 5.39 20.47 1.98
C SER A 4 4.68 19.46 2.88
N LEU A 5 4.52 19.80 4.17
CA LEU A 5 3.83 18.95 5.14
C LEU A 5 2.41 18.58 4.66
N TRP A 6 1.72 19.52 4.02
CA TRP A 6 0.41 19.30 3.41
C TRP A 6 0.42 18.24 2.31
N THR A 7 1.46 18.22 1.47
CA THR A 7 1.62 17.21 0.41
C THR A 7 1.84 15.82 1.00
N LEU A 8 2.66 15.74 2.05
CA LEU A 8 2.91 14.48 2.76
C LEU A 8 1.65 13.95 3.46
N ALA A 9 0.89 14.83 4.11
CA ALA A 9 -0.37 14.45 4.76
C ALA A 9 -1.41 13.94 3.75
N LEU A 10 -1.54 14.61 2.61
CA LEU A 10 -2.40 14.17 1.51
C LEU A 10 -1.95 12.81 0.95
N ALA A 11 -0.65 12.63 0.68
CA ALA A 11 -0.12 11.37 0.18
C ALA A 11 -0.38 10.21 1.15
N LEU A 12 -0.18 10.43 2.46
CA LEU A 12 -0.50 9.46 3.50
C LEU A 12 -1.98 9.11 3.51
N LEU A 13 -2.87 10.10 3.46
CA LEU A 13 -4.32 9.87 3.48
C LEU A 13 -4.77 9.08 2.26
N VAL A 14 -4.29 9.44 1.06
CA VAL A 14 -4.58 8.72 -0.18
C VAL A 14 -4.10 7.27 -0.08
N ASN A 15 -2.88 7.04 0.40
CA ASN A 15 -2.32 5.70 0.58
C ASN A 15 -3.12 4.87 1.60
N LEU A 16 -3.56 5.50 2.70
CA LEU A 16 -4.39 4.83 3.70
C LEU A 16 -5.75 4.42 3.13
N VAL A 17 -6.39 5.30 2.35
CA VAL A 17 -7.68 5.00 1.69
C VAL A 17 -7.51 3.90 0.65
N LEU A 18 -6.51 4.00 -0.23
CA LEU A 18 -6.23 2.99 -1.24
C LEU A 18 -5.91 1.64 -0.58
N GLY A 19 -5.09 1.63 0.47
CA GLY A 19 -4.76 0.45 1.25
C GLY A 19 -6.01 -0.18 1.88
N ALA A 20 -6.85 0.61 2.54
CA ALA A 20 -8.09 0.11 3.14
C ALA A 20 -9.05 -0.47 2.11
N VAL A 21 -9.23 0.21 0.96
CA VAL A 21 -10.06 -0.29 -0.16
C VAL A 21 -9.49 -1.58 -0.72
N LEU A 22 -8.17 -1.67 -0.89
CA LEU A 22 -7.51 -2.87 -1.39
C LEU A 22 -7.71 -4.04 -0.41
N VAL A 23 -7.52 -3.80 0.89
CA VAL A 23 -7.75 -4.80 1.94
C VAL A 23 -9.19 -5.30 1.89
N LEU A 24 -10.18 -4.40 1.92
CA LEU A 24 -11.59 -4.78 1.85
C LEU A 24 -11.91 -5.58 0.57
N GLY A 25 -11.43 -5.12 -0.58
CA GLY A 25 -11.62 -5.81 -1.86
C GLY A 25 -10.99 -7.21 -1.87
N VAL A 26 -9.80 -7.36 -1.29
CA VAL A 26 -9.14 -8.66 -1.14
C VAL A 26 -9.95 -9.58 -0.22
N PHE A 27 -10.42 -9.09 0.93
CA PHE A 27 -11.26 -9.87 1.84
C PHE A 27 -12.54 -10.35 1.16
N THR A 28 -13.26 -9.48 0.46
CA THR A 28 -14.47 -9.87 -0.30
C THR A 28 -14.18 -10.93 -1.37
N LEU A 29 -13.01 -10.85 -2.03
CA LEU A 29 -12.60 -11.88 -2.99
C LEU A 29 -12.17 -13.19 -2.29
N MET A 30 -11.55 -13.10 -1.12
CA MET A 30 -11.18 -14.27 -0.31
C MET A 30 -12.41 -15.03 0.18
N GLU A 31 -13.49 -14.34 0.55
CA GLU A 31 -14.78 -14.95 0.91
C GLU A 31 -15.35 -15.81 -0.23
N GLN A 32 -15.13 -15.41 -1.49
CA GLN A 32 -15.55 -16.21 -2.64
C GLN A 32 -14.59 -17.37 -2.88
N ARG A 33 -13.29 -17.09 -3.01
CA ARG A 33 -12.21 -18.06 -3.13
C ARG A 33 -10.91 -17.44 -2.64
N ILE A 34 -10.28 -18.04 -1.63
CA ILE A 34 -8.99 -17.62 -1.06
C ILE A 34 -7.94 -17.31 -2.15
N LEU A 35 -7.83 -18.19 -3.14
CA LEU A 35 -6.85 -18.09 -4.21
C LEU A 35 -7.12 -16.90 -5.15
N LEU A 36 -8.39 -16.53 -5.37
CA LEU A 36 -8.75 -15.33 -6.11
C LEU A 36 -8.37 -14.06 -5.35
N GLY A 37 -8.67 -14.00 -4.05
CA GLY A 37 -8.27 -12.87 -3.21
C GLY A 37 -6.75 -12.68 -3.16
N ALA A 38 -5.99 -13.77 -3.02
CA ALA A 38 -4.53 -13.71 -2.99
C ALA A 38 -3.93 -13.22 -4.32
N ILE A 39 -4.34 -13.80 -5.45
CA ILE A 39 -3.80 -13.41 -6.77
C ILE A 39 -4.27 -12.00 -7.15
N ALA A 40 -5.56 -11.71 -7.01
CA ALA A 40 -6.10 -10.39 -7.34
C ALA A 40 -5.51 -9.31 -6.45
N GLY A 41 -5.35 -9.56 -5.15
CA GLY A 41 -4.70 -8.65 -4.21
C GLY A 41 -3.26 -8.33 -4.61
N LEU A 42 -2.48 -9.36 -4.97
CA LEU A 42 -1.11 -9.17 -5.45
C LEU A 42 -1.06 -8.36 -6.75
N VAL A 43 -1.90 -8.70 -7.73
CA VAL A 43 -1.90 -8.04 -9.04
C VAL A 43 -2.40 -6.61 -8.94
N ILE A 44 -3.55 -6.39 -8.32
CA ILE A 44 -4.15 -5.06 -8.17
C ILE A 44 -3.25 -4.18 -7.29
N GLY A 45 -2.75 -4.72 -6.17
CA GLY A 45 -1.81 -4.01 -5.30
C GLY A 45 -0.54 -3.61 -6.04
N GLY A 46 0.04 -4.51 -6.83
CA GLY A 46 1.19 -4.21 -7.68
C GLY A 46 0.92 -3.10 -8.71
N ILE A 47 -0.26 -3.11 -9.35
CA ILE A 47 -0.68 -2.07 -10.28
C ILE A 47 -0.82 -0.72 -9.57
N VAL A 48 -1.45 -0.68 -8.39
CA VAL A 48 -1.62 0.55 -7.61
C VAL A 48 -0.26 1.14 -7.24
N VAL A 49 0.63 0.33 -6.67
CA VAL A 49 1.98 0.78 -6.27
C VAL A 49 2.78 1.26 -7.48
N TYR A 50 2.69 0.57 -8.62
CA TYR A 50 3.36 1.00 -9.85
C TYR A 50 2.82 2.34 -10.36
N ALA A 51 1.49 2.52 -10.35
CA ALA A 51 0.86 3.77 -10.77
C ALA A 51 1.25 4.93 -9.83
N GLU A 52 1.20 4.73 -8.51
CA GLU A 52 1.63 5.73 -7.52
C GLU A 52 3.11 6.09 -7.67
N ALA A 53 3.98 5.10 -7.88
CA ALA A 53 5.40 5.35 -8.10
C ALA A 53 5.67 6.12 -9.39
N THR A 54 4.93 5.82 -10.46
CA THR A 54 5.06 6.49 -11.76
C THR A 54 4.55 7.94 -11.68
N ILE A 55 3.38 8.16 -11.08
CA ILE A 55 2.81 9.49 -10.85
C ILE A 55 3.73 10.30 -9.93
N GLY A 56 4.20 9.70 -8.84
CA GLY A 56 5.14 10.33 -7.92
C GLY A 56 6.45 10.74 -8.60
N ALA A 57 6.98 9.92 -9.50
CA ALA A 57 8.18 10.25 -10.27
C ALA A 57 7.97 11.42 -11.26
N GLN A 58 6.74 11.60 -11.77
CA GLN A 58 6.39 12.72 -12.65
C GLN A 58 6.12 14.01 -11.86
N LEU A 59 5.47 13.89 -10.70
CA LEU A 59 5.10 15.04 -9.86
C LEU A 59 6.26 15.54 -9.01
N PHE A 60 7.18 14.67 -8.61
CA PHE A 60 8.26 15.01 -7.67
C PHE A 60 9.64 14.71 -8.26
N SER A 61 10.45 15.76 -8.38
CA SER A 61 11.87 15.66 -8.70
C SER A 61 12.67 15.31 -7.45
N LEU A 62 12.63 14.04 -7.05
CA LEU A 62 13.36 13.51 -5.89
C LEU A 62 14.76 13.03 -6.27
N THR A 63 15.72 13.28 -5.39
CA THR A 63 17.09 12.73 -5.44
C THR A 63 17.10 11.22 -5.20
N PHE A 64 18.22 10.57 -5.51
CA PHE A 64 18.38 9.13 -5.27
C PHE A 64 18.24 8.77 -3.78
N GLU A 65 18.81 9.60 -2.89
CA GLU A 65 18.74 9.36 -1.44
C GLU A 65 17.30 9.43 -0.91
N GLU A 66 16.52 10.40 -1.36
CA GLU A 66 15.10 10.54 -1.00
C GLU A 66 14.27 9.35 -1.49
N LYS A 67 14.49 8.92 -2.74
CA LYS A 67 13.83 7.72 -3.29
C LYS A 67 14.16 6.47 -2.49
N ARG A 68 15.44 6.27 -2.12
CA ARG A 68 15.87 5.15 -1.29
C ARG A 68 15.17 5.15 0.05
N LEU A 69 15.09 6.32 0.70
CA LEU A 69 14.46 6.47 2.01
C LEU A 69 12.95 6.14 1.94
N ILE A 70 12.25 6.63 0.92
CA ILE A 70 10.82 6.32 0.70
C ILE A 70 10.59 4.82 0.51
N VAL A 71 11.43 4.14 -0.28
CA VAL A 71 11.31 2.68 -0.49
C VAL A 71 11.50 1.92 0.82
N VAL A 72 12.48 2.31 1.64
CA VAL A 72 12.69 1.70 2.95
C VAL A 72 11.49 1.93 3.86
N LEU A 73 10.96 3.16 3.92
CA LEU A 73 9.75 3.46 4.71
C LEU A 73 8.53 2.68 4.22
N ALA A 74 8.35 2.53 2.91
CA ALA A 74 7.27 1.72 2.34
C ALA A 74 7.39 0.25 2.76
N GLY A 75 8.60 -0.31 2.74
CA GLY A 75 8.86 -1.66 3.22
C GLY A 75 8.55 -1.84 4.71
N ILE A 76 8.97 -0.88 5.55
CA ILE A 76 8.63 -0.86 6.99
C ILE A 76 7.11 -0.78 7.19
N GLY A 77 6.44 0.13 6.47
CA GLY A 77 4.98 0.29 6.53
C GLY A 77 4.24 -0.98 6.13
N ALA A 78 4.68 -1.67 5.08
CA ALA A 78 4.13 -2.95 4.67
C ALA A 78 4.33 -4.03 5.75
N ALA A 79 5.52 -4.14 6.34
CA ALA A 79 5.79 -5.10 7.41
C ALA A 79 4.93 -4.83 8.67
N LEU A 80 4.76 -3.56 9.04
CA LEU A 80 3.88 -3.14 10.13
C LEU A 80 2.40 -3.41 9.80
N GLY A 81 1.99 -3.17 8.55
CA GLY A 81 0.63 -3.44 8.09
C GLY A 81 0.29 -4.92 8.16
N ILE A 82 1.18 -5.79 7.66
CA ILE A 82 0.99 -7.25 7.74
C ILE A 82 0.97 -7.72 9.18
N SER A 83 1.97 -7.35 9.98
CA SER A 83 2.05 -7.79 11.38
C SER A 83 0.87 -7.26 12.21
N GLY A 84 0.49 -6.00 12.06
CA GLY A 84 -0.69 -5.42 12.68
C GLY A 84 -1.98 -6.14 12.27
N THR A 85 -2.15 -6.43 10.99
CA THR A 85 -3.34 -7.17 10.49
C THR A 85 -3.39 -8.57 11.08
N MET A 86 -2.27 -9.31 11.08
CA MET A 86 -2.20 -10.67 11.66
C MET A 86 -2.44 -10.70 13.17
N LEU A 87 -2.07 -9.64 13.88
CA LEU A 87 -2.28 -9.54 15.33
C LEU A 87 -3.70 -9.08 15.70
N THR A 88 -4.41 -8.40 14.78
CA THR A 88 -5.71 -7.79 15.04
C THR A 88 -6.87 -8.59 14.44
N ILE A 89 -6.63 -9.28 13.32
CA ILE A 89 -7.63 -10.09 12.62
C ILE A 89 -7.32 -11.56 12.88
N GLU A 90 -8.16 -12.23 13.66
CA GLU A 90 -8.14 -13.69 13.74
C GLU A 90 -8.64 -14.27 12.41
N PRO A 91 -7.85 -15.12 11.72
CA PRO A 91 -8.35 -15.82 10.55
C PRO A 91 -9.34 -16.90 11.00
N GLU A 92 -10.63 -16.70 10.73
CA GLU A 92 -11.64 -17.76 10.81
C GLU A 92 -11.39 -18.78 9.68
N ILE A 93 -10.45 -19.70 9.91
CA ILE A 93 -10.23 -20.86 9.02
C ILE A 93 -11.24 -21.92 9.42
N ASN A 94 -12.35 -22.03 8.67
CA ASN A 94 -13.22 -23.22 8.67
C ASN A 94 -12.67 -24.28 7.72
#